data_AF-A0A650CUG7-F1
#
_entry.id   AF-A0A650CUG7-F1
#
_cell.length_a   1.000
_cell.length_b   1.000
_cell.length_c   1.000
_cell.angle_alpha   90.00
_cell.angle_beta   90.00
_cell.angle_gamma   90.00
#
_symmetry.space_group_name_H-M   'P 1'
#
loop_
_entity.id
_entity.type
_entity.pdbx_description
1 polymer ?
#
loop_
_entity_poly.entity_id
_entity_poly.type
_entity_poly.pdbx_seq_one_letter_code
_entity_poly.pdbx_strand_id
1 'polypeptide(L)'
;MEMMKKGYKDRVEGYLNFIKLIKNEMKNSIIDVNKDDILKAIDIIFEREINVGDAINVATARKMNVTIVSNDKDYDRVKDLVEVIRP
;
A
#
# COMPACT_ATOMS: atom_id res chain seq x y z
N MET A 1 -13.10 12.71 -29.97
CA MET A 1 -13.40 11.27 -29.75
C MET A 1 -12.14 10.45 -29.48
N GLU A 2 -11.03 10.69 -30.19
CA GLU A 2 -9.73 10.03 -29.93
C GLU A 2 -9.10 10.37 -28.58
N MET A 3 -9.16 11.63 -28.14
CA MET A 3 -8.64 12.02 -26.81
C MET A 3 -9.36 11.30 -25.65
N MET A 4 -10.67 11.06 -25.79
CA MET A 4 -11.41 10.23 -24.84
C MET A 4 -10.86 8.80 -24.82
N LYS A 5 -10.72 8.17 -26.00
CA LYS A 5 -10.15 6.81 -26.13
C LYS A 5 -8.73 6.71 -25.53
N LYS A 6 -7.90 7.74 -25.71
CA LYS A 6 -6.57 7.83 -25.10
C LYS A 6 -6.66 7.90 -23.57
N GLY A 7 -7.48 8.78 -23.02
CA GLY A 7 -7.67 8.88 -21.57
C GLY A 7 -8.21 7.58 -20.93
N TYR A 8 -9.08 6.83 -21.64
CA TYR A 8 -9.49 5.49 -21.18
C TYR A 8 -8.32 4.51 -21.16
N LYS A 9 -7.49 4.49 -22.21
CA LYS A 9 -6.33 3.61 -22.31
C LYS A 9 -5.32 3.89 -21.19
N ASP A 10 -4.97 5.17 -20.97
CA ASP A 10 -4.00 5.58 -19.96
C ASP A 10 -4.47 5.19 -18.55
N ARG A 11 -5.78 5.31 -18.25
CA ARG A 11 -6.36 4.85 -16.99
C ARG A 11 -6.26 3.34 -16.80
N VAL A 12 -6.58 2.56 -17.84
CA VAL A 12 -6.49 1.09 -17.78
C VAL A 12 -5.04 0.65 -17.54
N GLU A 13 -4.09 1.27 -18.25
CA GLU A 13 -2.67 1.02 -18.03
C GLU A 13 -2.24 1.37 -16.60
N GLY A 14 -2.72 2.49 -16.06
CA GLY A 14 -2.50 2.89 -14.66
C GLY A 14 -2.98 1.82 -13.67
N TYR A 15 -4.21 1.33 -13.82
CA TYR A 15 -4.75 0.26 -12.95
C TYR A 15 -3.95 -1.04 -13.07
N LEU A 16 -3.57 -1.44 -14.28
CA LEU A 16 -2.76 -2.64 -14.49
C LEU A 16 -1.38 -2.51 -13.83
N ASN A 17 -0.76 -1.33 -13.92
CA ASN A 17 0.52 -1.06 -13.29
C ASN A 17 0.41 -1.07 -11.76
N PHE A 18 -0.67 -0.51 -11.21
CA PHE A 18 -0.92 -0.55 -9.77
C PHE A 18 -1.10 -1.98 -9.24
N ILE A 19 -1.89 -2.81 -9.93
CA ILE A 19 -2.07 -4.23 -9.56
C ILE A 19 -0.74 -4.99 -9.63
N LYS A 20 0.08 -4.74 -10.67
CA LYS A 20 1.42 -5.34 -10.80
C LYS A 20 2.33 -4.92 -9.63
N LEU A 21 2.26 -3.66 -9.22
CA LEU A 21 3.03 -3.15 -8.08
C LEU A 21 2.64 -3.89 -6.79
N ILE A 22 1.34 -3.95 -6.46
CA ILE A 22 0.84 -4.70 -5.29
C ILE A 22 1.34 -6.16 -5.33
N LYS A 23 1.22 -6.83 -6.48
CA LYS A 23 1.68 -8.21 -6.63
C LYS A 23 3.19 -8.36 -6.40
N ASN A 24 3.99 -7.39 -6.82
CA ASN A 24 5.43 -7.42 -6.63
C ASN A 24 5.82 -7.21 -5.17
N GLU A 25 5.17 -6.28 -4.46
CA GLU A 25 5.40 -6.07 -3.02
C GLU A 25 5.10 -7.33 -2.20
N MET A 26 4.05 -8.07 -2.58
CA MET A 26 3.68 -9.31 -1.88
C MET A 26 4.56 -10.52 -2.21
N LYS A 27 5.31 -10.50 -3.33
CA LYS A 27 5.98 -11.70 -3.88
C LYS A 27 6.96 -12.35 -2.91
N ASN A 28 7.65 -11.55 -2.10
CA ASN A 28 8.64 -12.02 -1.14
C ASN A 28 8.18 -11.86 0.31
N SER A 29 6.88 -11.60 0.52
CA SER A 29 6.34 -11.49 1.87
C SER A 29 6.37 -12.85 2.56
N ILE A 30 6.90 -12.88 3.79
CA ILE A 30 6.87 -14.05 4.68
C ILE A 30 5.52 -14.09 5.43
N ILE A 31 4.82 -12.95 5.48
CA ILE A 31 3.49 -12.82 6.07
C ILE A 31 2.44 -13.00 4.97
N ASP A 32 1.42 -13.79 5.25
CA ASP A 32 0.28 -13.95 4.33
C ASP A 32 -0.52 -12.65 4.25
N VAL A 33 -0.58 -12.07 3.06
CA VAL A 33 -1.32 -10.83 2.75
C VAL A 33 -2.54 -11.21 1.93
N ASN A 34 -3.73 -11.01 2.50
CA ASN A 34 -4.98 -11.38 1.86
C ASN A 34 -5.65 -10.19 1.16
N LYS A 35 -6.77 -10.45 0.49
CA LYS A 35 -7.54 -9.42 -0.23
C LYS A 35 -7.97 -8.25 0.66
N ASP A 36 -8.39 -8.52 1.89
CA ASP A 36 -8.89 -7.48 2.81
C ASP A 36 -7.74 -6.58 3.30
N ASP A 37 -6.54 -7.15 3.45
CA ASP A 37 -5.32 -6.41 3.77
C ASP A 37 -4.97 -5.44 2.63
N ILE A 38 -5.08 -5.91 1.38
CA ILE A 38 -4.85 -5.08 0.18
C ILE A 38 -5.89 -3.95 0.10
N LEU A 39 -7.17 -4.23 0.33
CA LEU A 39 -8.22 -3.19 0.27
C LEU A 39 -7.96 -2.09 1.30
N LYS A 40 -7.60 -2.45 2.54
CA LYS A 40 -7.22 -1.48 3.57
C LYS A 40 -5.94 -0.72 3.21
N ALA A 41 -4.96 -1.39 2.61
CA ALA A 41 -3.74 -0.74 2.15
C ALA A 41 -4.03 0.30 1.05
N ILE A 42 -4.97 0.01 0.13
CA ILE A 42 -5.41 0.96 -0.90
C ILE A 42 -5.97 2.24 -0.26
N ASP A 43 -6.82 2.12 0.74
CA ASP A 43 -7.35 3.28 1.46
C ASP A 43 -6.21 4.10 2.09
N ILE A 44 -5.26 3.44 2.75
CA ILE A 44 -4.09 4.09 3.38
C ILE A 44 -3.21 4.80 2.34
N ILE A 45 -2.95 4.18 1.17
CA ILE A 45 -2.14 4.76 0.09
C ILE A 45 -2.70 6.12 -0.31
N PHE A 46 -4.01 6.21 -0.53
CA PHE A 46 -4.65 7.44 -0.98
C PHE A 46 -4.88 8.45 0.15
N GLU A 47 -5.16 8.01 1.38
CA GLU A 47 -5.42 8.90 2.51
C GLU A 47 -4.15 9.49 3.14
N ARG A 48 -3.03 8.76 3.07
CA ARG A 48 -1.76 9.11 3.74
C ARG A 48 -0.63 9.41 2.77
N GLU A 49 -0.86 9.19 1.48
CA GLU A 49 0.11 9.43 0.40
C GLU A 49 1.45 8.70 0.64
N ILE A 50 1.38 7.46 1.12
CA ILE A 50 2.54 6.58 1.31
C ILE A 50 2.62 5.51 0.22
N ASN A 51 3.79 4.90 0.04
CA ASN A 51 3.98 3.87 -0.98
C ASN A 51 3.21 2.58 -0.67
N VAL A 52 3.07 1.73 -1.69
CA VAL A 52 2.28 0.49 -1.61
C VAL A 52 2.81 -0.48 -0.57
N GLY A 53 4.14 -0.67 -0.51
CA GLY A 53 4.77 -1.58 0.44
C GLY A 53 4.50 -1.17 1.89
N ASP A 54 4.68 0.12 2.20
CA ASP A 54 4.44 0.66 3.54
C ASP A 54 2.97 0.57 3.95
N ALA A 55 2.04 0.85 3.03
CA ALA A 55 0.62 0.69 3.32
C ALA A 55 0.22 -0.76 3.60
N ILE A 56 0.80 -1.72 2.86
CA ILE A 56 0.60 -3.16 3.12
C ILE A 56 1.17 -3.52 4.50
N ASN A 57 2.36 -3.00 4.86
CA ASN A 57 2.95 -3.20 6.18
C ASN A 57 2.06 -2.65 7.30
N VAL A 58 1.50 -1.44 7.13
CA VAL A 58 0.59 -0.81 8.10
C VAL A 58 -0.69 -1.63 8.26
N ALA A 59 -1.33 -2.02 7.15
CA ALA A 59 -2.56 -2.82 7.19
C ALA A 59 -2.32 -4.16 7.91
N THR A 60 -1.20 -4.81 7.61
CA THR A 60 -0.80 -6.09 8.21
C THR A 60 -0.46 -5.93 9.69
N ALA A 61 0.35 -4.93 10.05
CA ALA A 61 0.76 -4.66 11.42
C ALA A 61 -0.45 -4.35 12.32
N ARG A 62 -1.39 -3.54 11.83
CA ARG A 62 -2.64 -3.23 12.54
C ARG A 62 -3.50 -4.46 12.77
N LYS A 63 -3.63 -5.34 11.77
CA LYS A 63 -4.38 -6.60 11.88
C LYS A 63 -3.77 -7.56 12.89
N MET A 64 -2.44 -7.64 12.91
CA MET A 64 -1.70 -8.54 13.81
C MET A 64 -1.46 -7.93 15.19
N ASN A 65 -1.79 -6.66 15.40
CA ASN A 65 -1.49 -5.89 16.60
C ASN A 65 0.00 -5.92 16.96
N VAL A 66 0.86 -5.64 15.98
CA VAL A 66 2.32 -5.60 16.11
C VAL A 66 2.89 -4.23 15.76
N THR A 67 4.08 -3.96 16.27
CA THR A 67 4.81 -2.71 16.09
C THR A 67 5.68 -2.76 14.82
N ILE A 68 5.69 -1.67 14.04
CA ILE A 68 6.60 -1.51 12.91
C ILE A 68 7.95 -1.00 13.44
N VAL A 69 9.05 -1.64 13.05
CA VAL A 69 10.40 -1.17 13.36
C VAL A 69 11.02 -0.63 12.08
N SER A 70 11.19 0.69 11.98
CA SER A 70 11.70 1.32 10.76
C SER A 70 12.31 2.70 11.03
N ASN A 71 13.32 3.05 10.24
CA ASN A 71 13.88 4.39 10.18
C ASN A 71 13.26 5.26 9.07
N ASP A 72 12.30 4.71 8.30
CA ASP A 72 11.57 5.48 7.30
C ASP A 72 10.69 6.57 7.95
N LYS A 73 10.60 7.72 7.31
CA LYS A 73 9.80 8.87 7.75
C LYS A 73 8.38 8.79 7.22
N ASP A 74 8.09 8.01 6.19
CA ASP A 74 6.72 7.84 5.69
C ASP A 74 5.79 7.23 6.75
N TYR A 75 6.34 6.42 7.66
CA TYR A 75 5.61 5.90 8.82
C TYR A 75 5.17 6.99 9.83
N ASP A 76 5.72 8.21 9.77
CA ASP A 76 5.23 9.32 10.60
C ASP A 76 3.78 9.70 10.27
N ARG A 77 3.31 9.42 9.05
CA ARG A 77 1.95 9.75 8.57
C ARG A 77 0.88 8.74 9.03
N VAL A 78 1.28 7.65 9.67
CA VAL A 78 0.41 6.53 10.05
C VAL A 78 0.55 6.12 11.52
N LYS A 79 1.17 6.98 12.35
CA LYS A 79 1.35 6.75 13.80
C LYS A 79 0.04 6.66 14.58
N ASP A 80 -1.05 7.17 14.02
CA ASP A 80 -2.40 7.03 14.55
C ASP A 80 -2.99 5.63 14.30
N LEU A 81 -2.45 4.89 13.33
CA LEU A 81 -2.95 3.57 12.93
C LEU A 81 -2.15 2.41 13.53
N VAL A 82 -0.85 2.60 13.72
CA VAL A 82 0.09 1.58 14.20
C VAL A 82 1.20 2.20 15.05
N GLU A 83 1.74 1.43 15.98
CA GLU A 83 2.95 1.81 16.71
C GLU A 83 4.19 1.67 15.80
N VAL A 84 5.11 2.62 15.88
CA VAL A 84 6.35 2.65 15.10
C VAL A 84 7.54 2.93 16.02
N ILE A 85 8.49 2.00 16.08
CA ILE A 85 9.76 2.15 16.80
C ILE A 85 10.87 2.47 15.79
N ARG A 86 11.73 3.41 16.16
CA ARG A 86 12.94 3.77 15.41
C ARG A 86 14.16 3.07 16.06
N PRO A 87 14.81 2.12 15.37
CA PRO A 87 16.00 1.43 15.88
C PRO A 87 17.28 2.24 15.72
#